data_AF-A0A9D1H6W2-F1
#
_entry.id   AF-A0A9D1H6W2-F1
#
_cell.length_a   1.000
_cell.length_b   1.000
_cell.length_c   1.000
_cell.angle_alpha   90.00
_cell.angle_beta   90.00
_cell.angle_gamma   90.00
#
_symmetry.space_group_name_H-M   'P 1'
#
loop_
_entity.id
_entity.type
_entity.pdbx_description
1 polymer ?
#
loop_
_entity_poly.entity_id
_entity_poly.type
_entity_poly.pdbx_seq_one_letter_code
_entity_poly.pdbx_strand_id
1 'polypeptide(L)'
;MRYGLDMLLGDILEDEMCRETFEKIFPGIIERFSGQQEAVTLSVRQLAMYTGGLLPSQALEQLDEALKEIGRRCGGVSPAEAKRIKTYLAIWEAEQKAEQQTTAATHHQTAVYPGQPWLDVQGKRIQAHAGGFLYEDGVYYWYGENKEYTDGKSKIWTWGIRLYASRDFYNWEDRGLIIPPDLSSPDAAFFPEKHIDRPHILRNPITGRYVCWCKDSGTDACFHVLEVESLFG
;
A
#
# COMPACT_ATOMS: atom_id res chain seq x y z
N MET A 1 1.34 -7.61 -15.91
CA MET A 1 0.41 -6.54 -16.34
C MET A 1 -0.90 -6.84 -15.62
N ARG A 2 -1.44 -5.90 -14.83
CA ARG A 2 -2.64 -6.16 -14.00
C ARG A 2 -3.84 -6.59 -14.84
N TYR A 3 -3.93 -6.04 -16.05
CA TYR A 3 -4.90 -6.43 -17.06
C TYR A 3 -4.56 -7.77 -17.68
N GLY A 4 -5.48 -8.73 -17.56
CA GLY A 4 -5.33 -10.10 -18.03
C GLY A 4 -6.19 -11.07 -17.20
N LEU A 5 -5.95 -12.37 -17.33
CA LEU A 5 -6.75 -13.38 -16.61
C LEU A 5 -6.57 -13.38 -15.09
N ASP A 6 -5.55 -12.70 -14.58
CA ASP A 6 -5.30 -12.59 -13.14
C ASP A 6 -6.10 -11.44 -12.50
N MET A 7 -6.84 -10.66 -13.28
CA MET A 7 -7.82 -9.70 -12.77
C MET A 7 -8.94 -10.41 -12.01
N LEU A 8 -9.37 -9.84 -10.88
CA LEU A 8 -10.57 -10.26 -10.18
C LEU A 8 -11.79 -10.02 -11.06
N LEU A 9 -12.77 -10.93 -11.02
CA LEU A 9 -14.03 -10.73 -11.74
C LEU A 9 -14.73 -9.44 -11.28
N GLY A 10 -14.69 -9.11 -10.00
CA GLY A 10 -15.23 -7.83 -9.50
C GLY A 10 -14.63 -6.61 -10.20
N ASP A 11 -13.30 -6.56 -10.35
CA ASP A 11 -12.61 -5.44 -11.02
C ASP A 11 -12.99 -5.37 -12.52
N ILE A 12 -13.15 -6.52 -13.18
CA ILE A 12 -13.63 -6.58 -14.58
C ILE A 12 -15.04 -6.01 -14.70
N LEU A 13 -15.92 -6.31 -13.74
CA LEU A 13 -17.32 -5.86 -13.77
C LEU A 13 -17.48 -4.37 -13.45
N GLU A 14 -16.55 -3.77 -12.71
CA GLU A 14 -16.55 -2.34 -12.39
C GLU A 14 -16.04 -1.46 -13.55
N ASP A 15 -15.17 -2.00 -14.42
CA ASP A 15 -14.65 -1.31 -15.61
C ASP A 15 -15.54 -1.60 -16.82
N GLU A 16 -16.15 -0.56 -17.39
CA GLU A 16 -17.10 -0.68 -18.50
C GLU A 16 -16.49 -1.38 -19.72
N MET A 17 -15.26 -1.04 -20.12
CA MET A 17 -14.59 -1.63 -21.28
C MET A 17 -14.22 -3.09 -21.04
N CYS A 18 -13.76 -3.42 -19.82
CA CYS A 18 -13.44 -4.79 -19.44
C CYS A 18 -14.70 -5.66 -19.39
N ARG A 19 -15.76 -5.15 -18.77
CA ARG A 19 -17.06 -5.83 -18.67
C ARG A 19 -17.66 -6.12 -20.03
N GLU A 20 -17.69 -5.14 -20.93
CA GLU A 20 -18.18 -5.32 -22.30
C GLU A 20 -17.35 -6.34 -23.08
N THR A 21 -16.03 -6.30 -22.93
CA THR A 21 -15.12 -7.25 -23.56
C THR A 21 -15.33 -8.66 -23.02
N PHE A 22 -15.50 -8.80 -21.70
CA PHE A 22 -15.78 -10.07 -21.05
C PHE A 22 -17.11 -10.65 -21.54
N GLU A 23 -18.20 -9.88 -21.52
CA GLU A 23 -19.53 -10.31 -21.95
C GLU A 23 -19.56 -10.67 -23.44
N LYS A 24 -18.80 -9.96 -24.28
CA LYS A 24 -18.68 -10.27 -25.71
C LYS A 24 -18.02 -11.63 -25.95
N ILE A 25 -17.01 -11.99 -25.16
CA ILE A 25 -16.26 -13.25 -25.30
C ILE A 25 -17.00 -14.40 -24.60
N PHE A 26 -17.68 -14.09 -23.49
CA PHE A 26 -18.41 -15.04 -22.66
C PHE A 26 -19.89 -14.62 -22.45
N PRO A 27 -20.74 -14.69 -23.50
CA PRO A 27 -22.11 -14.22 -23.40
C PRO A 27 -22.93 -14.96 -22.33
N GLY A 28 -23.62 -14.21 -21.48
CA GLY A 28 -24.47 -14.72 -20.41
C GLY A 28 -23.73 -15.36 -19.24
N ILE A 29 -22.38 -15.33 -19.22
CA ILE A 29 -21.60 -15.89 -18.12
C ILE A 29 -21.64 -14.98 -16.89
N ILE A 30 -21.65 -13.66 -17.07
CA ILE A 30 -21.75 -12.71 -15.94
C ILE A 30 -23.04 -12.99 -15.14
N GLU A 31 -24.16 -13.22 -15.83
CA GLU A 31 -25.44 -13.56 -15.19
C GLU A 31 -25.37 -14.86 -14.39
N ARG A 32 -24.59 -15.86 -14.83
CA ARG A 32 -24.43 -17.12 -14.09
C ARG A 32 -23.69 -16.95 -12.76
N PHE A 33 -22.86 -15.92 -12.66
CA PHE A 33 -22.19 -15.55 -11.41
C PHE A 33 -23.00 -14.52 -10.59
N SER A 34 -24.10 -13.99 -11.15
CA SER A 34 -24.96 -13.05 -10.42
C SER A 34 -25.53 -13.73 -9.16
N GLY A 35 -25.31 -13.10 -8.01
CA GLY A 35 -25.69 -13.65 -6.70
C GLY A 35 -24.61 -14.49 -5.99
N GLN A 36 -23.50 -14.83 -6.64
CA GLN A 36 -22.37 -15.51 -6.00
C GLN A 36 -21.32 -14.50 -5.54
N GLN A 37 -21.42 -14.02 -4.30
CA GLN A 37 -20.49 -13.02 -3.75
C GLN A 37 -19.02 -13.50 -3.71
N GLU A 38 -18.80 -14.81 -3.68
CA GLU A 38 -17.45 -15.39 -3.72
C GLU A 38 -16.84 -15.36 -5.12
N ALA A 39 -17.66 -15.35 -6.19
CA ALA A 39 -17.13 -15.36 -7.55
C ALA A 39 -16.41 -14.05 -7.91
N VAL A 40 -16.86 -12.91 -7.37
CA VAL A 40 -16.26 -11.60 -7.66
C VAL A 40 -14.90 -11.40 -6.99
N THR A 41 -14.56 -12.22 -5.99
CA THR A 41 -13.27 -12.17 -5.28
C THR A 41 -12.21 -13.08 -5.89
N LEU A 42 -12.57 -13.85 -6.92
CA LEU A 42 -11.69 -14.74 -7.65
C LEU A 42 -11.20 -14.08 -8.94
N SER A 43 -9.97 -14.38 -9.33
CA SER A 43 -9.46 -14.04 -10.66
C SER A 43 -10.17 -14.85 -11.75
N VAL A 44 -10.21 -14.35 -12.99
CA VAL A 44 -10.75 -15.12 -14.13
C VAL A 44 -10.03 -16.45 -14.30
N ARG A 45 -8.71 -16.48 -14.07
CA ARG A 45 -7.91 -17.71 -14.10
C ARG A 45 -8.39 -18.71 -13.05
N GLN A 46 -8.62 -18.26 -11.80
CA GLN A 46 -9.16 -19.12 -10.75
C GLN A 46 -10.59 -19.60 -11.07
N LEU A 47 -11.45 -18.71 -11.58
CA LEU A 47 -12.80 -19.07 -12.01
C LEU A 47 -12.77 -20.15 -13.11
N ALA A 48 -11.87 -20.05 -14.08
CA ALA A 48 -11.69 -21.05 -15.11
C ALA A 48 -11.31 -22.43 -14.54
N MET A 49 -10.46 -22.46 -13.51
CA MET A 49 -10.07 -23.70 -12.82
C MET A 49 -11.25 -24.32 -12.07
N TYR A 50 -12.08 -23.52 -11.39
CA TYR A 50 -13.17 -24.03 -10.56
C TYR A 50 -14.46 -24.37 -11.32
N THR A 51 -14.65 -23.81 -12.50
CA THR A 51 -15.91 -23.97 -13.26
C THR A 51 -15.91 -25.15 -14.23
N GLY A 52 -14.88 -26.00 -14.20
CA GLY A 52 -14.89 -27.31 -14.87
C GLY A 52 -15.10 -27.26 -16.39
N GLY A 53 -14.60 -26.22 -17.07
CA GLY A 53 -14.71 -26.06 -18.52
C GLY A 53 -15.80 -25.11 -19.00
N LEU A 54 -16.52 -24.45 -18.08
CA LEU A 54 -17.45 -23.36 -18.43
C LEU A 54 -16.78 -22.23 -19.21
N LEU A 55 -15.48 -21.99 -18.97
CA LEU A 55 -14.66 -21.03 -19.68
C LEU A 55 -13.66 -21.78 -20.58
N PRO A 56 -13.92 -21.92 -21.90
CA PRO A 56 -13.03 -22.63 -22.81
C PRO A 56 -11.66 -21.93 -22.93
N SER A 57 -10.57 -22.71 -22.98
CA SER A 57 -9.19 -22.20 -23.04
C SER A 57 -8.94 -21.21 -24.18
N GLN A 58 -9.48 -21.49 -25.36
CA GLN A 58 -9.33 -20.60 -26.52
C GLN A 58 -10.00 -19.23 -26.31
N ALA A 59 -11.16 -19.20 -25.65
CA ALA A 59 -11.84 -17.95 -25.32
C ALA A 59 -11.12 -17.19 -24.20
N LEU A 60 -10.51 -17.91 -23.24
CA LEU A 60 -9.68 -17.32 -22.20
C LEU A 60 -8.43 -16.65 -22.78
N GLU A 61 -7.77 -17.26 -23.76
CA GLU A 61 -6.63 -16.64 -24.45
C GLU A 61 -7.03 -15.36 -25.19
N GLN A 62 -8.20 -15.36 -25.85
CA GLN A 62 -8.74 -14.17 -26.50
C GLN A 62 -9.06 -13.06 -25.48
N LEU A 63 -9.64 -13.42 -24.33
CA LEU A 63 -9.92 -12.47 -23.26
C LEU A 63 -8.62 -11.89 -22.68
N ASP A 64 -7.62 -12.74 -22.42
CA ASP A 64 -6.34 -12.31 -21.86
C ASP A 64 -5.67 -11.25 -22.73
N GLU A 65 -5.59 -11.48 -24.04
CA GLU A 65 -5.01 -10.53 -24.98
C GLU A 65 -5.85 -9.25 -25.13
N ALA A 66 -7.18 -9.36 -25.13
CA ALA A 66 -8.05 -8.20 -25.20
C ALA A 66 -7.93 -7.32 -23.95
N LEU A 67 -7.90 -7.92 -22.75
CA LEU A 67 -7.71 -7.19 -21.50
C LEU A 67 -6.32 -6.53 -21.46
N LYS A 68 -5.24 -7.24 -21.83
CA LYS A 68 -3.90 -6.67 -21.92
C LYS A 68 -3.82 -5.49 -22.90
N GLU A 69 -4.55 -5.54 -24.01
CA GLU A 69 -4.62 -4.43 -24.97
C GLU A 69 -5.37 -3.22 -24.38
N ILE A 70 -6.46 -3.43 -23.64
CA ILE A 70 -7.11 -2.35 -22.88
C ILE A 70 -6.12 -1.74 -21.89
N GLY A 71 -5.44 -2.59 -21.10
CA GLY A 71 -4.40 -2.15 -20.17
C GLY A 71 -3.33 -1.29 -20.86
N ARG A 72 -2.80 -1.73 -22.00
CA ARG A 72 -1.83 -0.95 -22.78
C ARG A 72 -2.35 0.42 -23.21
N ARG A 73 -3.61 0.53 -23.62
CA ARG A 73 -4.23 1.81 -24.04
C ARG A 73 -4.48 2.76 -22.87
N CYS A 74 -4.83 2.21 -21.72
CA CYS A 74 -5.13 2.96 -20.51
C CYS A 74 -3.88 3.23 -19.64
N GLY A 75 -2.68 2.97 -20.15
CA GLY A 75 -1.43 3.17 -19.40
C GLY A 75 -1.22 2.20 -18.25
N GLY A 76 -1.96 1.08 -18.23
CA GLY A 76 -1.89 0.01 -17.24
C GLY A 76 -2.72 0.26 -15.98
N VAL A 77 -3.42 1.40 -15.89
CA VAL A 77 -4.23 1.81 -14.73
C VAL A 77 -5.71 1.81 -15.10
N SER A 78 -6.53 1.11 -14.32
CA SER A 78 -7.97 1.08 -14.54
C SER A 78 -8.69 2.35 -14.07
N PRO A 79 -9.91 2.64 -14.56
CA PRO A 79 -10.73 3.73 -14.04
C PRO A 79 -10.97 3.61 -12.52
N ALA A 80 -11.15 2.39 -12.02
CA ALA A 80 -11.28 2.11 -10.60
C ALA A 80 -9.98 2.44 -9.84
N GLU A 81 -8.82 2.05 -10.37
CA GLU A 81 -7.52 2.41 -9.81
C GLU A 81 -7.26 3.91 -9.86
N ALA A 82 -7.53 4.58 -10.98
CA ALA A 82 -7.38 6.02 -11.14
C ALA A 82 -8.25 6.79 -10.13
N LYS A 83 -9.47 6.31 -9.87
CA LYS A 83 -10.33 6.86 -8.81
C LYS A 83 -9.71 6.69 -7.43
N ARG A 84 -9.13 5.53 -7.12
CA ARG A 84 -8.44 5.29 -5.82
C ARG A 84 -7.20 6.16 -5.66
N ILE A 85 -6.35 6.25 -6.69
CA ILE A 85 -5.18 7.14 -6.70
C ILE A 85 -5.60 8.58 -6.42
N LYS A 86 -6.68 9.06 -7.05
CA LYS A 86 -7.22 10.40 -6.79
C LYS A 86 -7.66 10.57 -5.33
N THR A 87 -8.27 9.56 -4.72
CA THR A 87 -8.62 9.58 -3.28
C THR A 87 -7.36 9.65 -2.42
N TYR A 88 -6.32 8.86 -2.72
CA TYR A 88 -5.06 8.88 -1.98
C TYR A 88 -4.33 10.22 -2.12
N LEU A 89 -4.31 10.81 -3.30
CA LEU A 89 -3.75 12.15 -3.52
C LEU A 89 -4.48 13.22 -2.69
N ALA A 90 -5.81 13.13 -2.57
CA ALA A 90 -6.57 14.06 -1.74
C ALA A 90 -6.24 13.93 -0.24
N ILE A 91 -5.99 12.70 0.25
CA ILE A 91 -5.52 12.45 1.62
C ILE A 91 -4.15 13.09 1.82
N TRP A 92 -3.21 12.80 0.91
CA TRP A 92 -1.86 13.36 0.93
C TRP A 92 -1.86 14.89 0.95
N GLU A 93 -2.63 15.53 0.07
CA GLU A 93 -2.75 16.99 0.04
C GLU A 93 -3.32 17.57 1.33
N ALA A 94 -4.26 16.87 1.98
CA ALA A 94 -4.82 17.29 3.26
C ALA A 94 -3.78 17.16 4.40
N GLU A 95 -3.00 16.08 4.41
CA GLU A 95 -1.90 15.85 5.36
C GLU A 95 -0.82 16.93 5.23
N GLN A 96 -0.34 17.19 4.01
CA GLN A 96 0.67 18.25 3.77
C GLN A 96 0.19 19.63 4.21
N LYS A 97 -1.11 19.93 4.09
CA LYS A 97 -1.69 21.19 4.59
C LYS A 97 -1.76 21.23 6.11
N ALA A 98 -2.04 20.10 6.76
CA ALA A 98 -2.09 20.01 8.23
C ALA A 98 -0.70 20.09 8.86
N GLU A 99 0.32 19.47 8.25
CA GLU A 99 1.70 19.46 8.74
C GLU A 99 2.39 20.83 8.68
N GLN A 100 1.97 21.72 7.75
CA GLN A 100 2.46 23.09 7.68
C GLN A 100 2.08 23.95 8.91
N GLN A 101 1.18 23.46 9.76
CA GLN A 101 0.81 24.11 11.02
C GLN A 101 1.64 23.52 12.17
N THR A 102 2.79 24.13 12.45
CA THR A 102 3.60 23.74 13.61
C THR A 102 2.88 24.10 14.91
N THR A 103 2.56 23.09 15.72
CA THR A 103 2.05 23.26 17.08
C THR A 103 3.17 23.07 18.09
N ALA A 104 3.12 23.81 19.20
CA ALA A 104 4.07 23.64 20.29
C ALA A 104 3.93 22.23 20.89
N ALA A 105 5.02 21.68 21.43
CA ALA A 105 4.96 20.45 22.22
C ALA A 105 4.05 20.68 23.44
N THR A 106 2.98 19.88 23.54
CA THR A 106 1.96 19.99 24.60
C THR A 106 1.95 18.78 25.51
N HIS A 107 2.68 17.73 25.16
CA HIS A 107 2.60 16.44 25.81
C HIS A 107 3.98 15.97 26.26
N HIS A 108 4.05 15.49 27.50
CA HIS A 108 5.27 14.97 28.11
C HIS A 108 4.95 13.71 28.92
N GLN A 109 5.77 12.68 28.75
CA GLN A 109 5.63 11.38 29.38
C GLN A 109 6.86 11.10 30.24
N THR A 110 6.61 10.50 31.41
CA THR A 110 7.66 10.09 32.37
C THR A 110 7.77 8.56 32.48
N ALA A 111 6.85 7.84 31.87
CA ALA A 111 6.81 6.38 31.87
C ALA A 111 6.07 5.85 30.63
N VAL A 112 6.33 4.58 30.32
CA VAL A 112 5.55 3.80 29.35
C VAL A 112 4.47 3.03 30.09
N TYR A 113 3.24 3.08 29.56
CA TYR A 113 2.10 2.30 30.04
C TYR A 113 1.69 1.28 28.97
N PRO A 114 2.16 0.02 29.04
CA PRO A 114 1.83 -1.00 28.07
C PRO A 114 0.31 -1.15 27.90
N GLY A 115 -0.14 -1.26 26.64
CA GLY A 115 -1.56 -1.35 26.28
C GLY A 115 -2.31 -0.01 26.16
N GLN A 116 -1.72 1.11 26.59
CA GLN A 116 -2.26 2.44 26.31
C GLN A 116 -1.73 2.98 24.97
N PRO A 117 -2.49 3.84 24.26
CA PRO A 117 -1.96 4.56 23.12
C PRO A 117 -0.76 5.42 23.54
N TRP A 118 0.34 5.33 22.80
CA TRP A 118 1.46 6.25 22.98
C TRP A 118 1.25 7.47 22.11
N LEU A 119 1.47 8.65 22.70
CA LEU A 119 1.35 9.91 22.02
C LEU A 119 2.73 10.56 21.88
N ASP A 120 2.95 11.21 20.74
CA ASP A 120 4.11 12.06 20.50
C ASP A 120 4.04 13.34 21.36
N VAL A 121 5.06 14.20 21.25
CA VAL A 121 5.12 15.48 21.98
C VAL A 121 4.04 16.48 21.56
N GLN A 122 3.37 16.28 20.42
CA GLN A 122 2.23 17.07 19.96
C GLN A 122 0.88 16.49 20.41
N GLY A 123 0.88 15.36 21.13
CA GLY A 123 -0.32 14.67 21.58
C GLY A 123 -1.00 13.81 20.51
N LYS A 124 -0.35 13.58 19.36
CA LYS A 124 -0.84 12.68 18.30
C LYS A 124 -0.41 11.25 18.56
N ARG A 125 -1.19 10.27 18.11
CA ARG A 125 -0.82 8.85 18.26
C ARG A 125 0.43 8.55 17.45
N ILE A 126 1.37 7.85 18.06
CA ILE A 126 2.56 7.36 17.37
C ILE A 126 2.15 6.26 16.37
N GLN A 127 2.58 6.39 15.13
CA GLN A 127 2.34 5.46 14.03
C GLN A 127 3.67 4.88 13.52
N ALA A 128 4.23 3.94 14.29
CA ALA A 128 5.49 3.26 13.97
C ALA A 128 5.35 1.74 14.20
N HIS A 129 4.38 1.14 13.52
CA HIS A 129 4.04 -0.27 13.69
C HIS A 129 5.11 -1.19 13.12
N ALA A 130 5.28 -2.35 13.78
CA ALA A 130 6.23 -3.42 13.41
C ALA A 130 7.65 -2.92 13.05
N GLY A 131 8.03 -1.80 13.64
CA GLY A 131 9.22 -1.04 13.33
C GLY A 131 10.45 -1.48 14.09
N GLY A 132 11.49 -0.63 14.02
CA GLY A 132 12.75 -0.83 14.70
C GLY A 132 13.31 0.46 15.28
N PHE A 133 14.45 0.34 15.95
CA PHE A 133 15.17 1.46 16.52
C PHE A 133 16.55 1.59 15.89
N LEU A 134 16.98 2.83 15.72
CA LEU A 134 18.37 3.21 15.45
C LEU A 134 18.83 4.17 16.54
N TYR A 135 20.10 4.11 16.91
CA TYR A 135 20.70 5.05 17.86
C TYR A 135 21.90 5.74 17.22
N GLU A 136 21.91 7.07 17.27
CA GLU A 136 23.01 7.90 16.78
C GLU A 136 23.08 9.20 17.60
N ASP A 137 24.28 9.61 18.01
CA ASP A 137 24.57 10.88 18.66
C ASP A 137 23.65 11.26 19.84
N GLY A 138 23.32 10.26 20.67
CA GLY A 138 22.48 10.46 21.85
C GLY A 138 20.99 10.59 21.52
N VAL A 139 20.56 10.20 20.32
CA VAL A 139 19.17 10.21 19.87
C VAL A 139 18.77 8.79 19.44
N TYR A 140 17.63 8.35 19.94
CA TYR A 140 16.93 7.15 19.50
C TYR A 140 15.94 7.53 18.41
N TYR A 141 15.98 6.77 17.32
CA TYR A 141 15.10 6.92 16.18
C TYR A 141 14.22 5.69 16.06
N TRP A 142 12.91 5.87 16.25
CA TRP A 142 11.92 4.81 16.10
C TRP A 142 11.24 4.98 14.74
N TYR A 143 11.51 4.05 13.84
CA TYR A 143 10.84 4.00 12.54
C TYR A 143 9.83 2.87 12.51
N GLY A 144 8.77 3.00 11.72
CA GLY A 144 7.83 1.91 11.49
C GLY A 144 6.76 2.25 10.47
N GLU A 145 5.90 1.27 10.19
CA GLU A 145 4.78 1.42 9.28
C GLU A 145 3.80 2.48 9.82
N ASN A 146 3.46 3.46 8.99
CA ASN A 146 2.37 4.38 9.29
C ASN A 146 1.03 3.68 9.00
N LYS A 147 0.21 3.51 10.04
CA LYS A 147 -1.12 2.88 9.95
C LYS A 147 -2.27 3.89 10.17
N GLU A 148 -2.01 5.18 10.04
CA GLU A 148 -3.01 6.23 10.28
C GLU A 148 -4.30 6.06 9.47
N TYR A 149 -4.19 5.54 8.25
CA TYR A 149 -5.33 5.30 7.35
C TYR A 149 -5.69 3.81 7.18
N THR A 150 -5.12 2.93 8.00
CA THR A 150 -5.43 1.49 7.99
C THR A 150 -6.60 1.23 8.93
N ASP A 151 -7.82 1.22 8.38
CA ASP A 151 -9.08 1.15 9.13
C ASP A 151 -9.87 -0.16 8.94
N GLY A 152 -9.32 -1.09 8.15
CA GLY A 152 -9.98 -2.36 7.79
C GLY A 152 -11.15 -2.20 6.81
N LYS A 153 -11.41 -0.99 6.31
CA LYS A 153 -12.46 -0.70 5.31
C LYS A 153 -11.87 -0.27 3.98
N SER A 154 -10.81 0.54 4.01
CA SER A 154 -10.05 0.93 2.83
C SER A 154 -9.04 -0.16 2.44
N LYS A 155 -8.53 -0.10 1.21
CA LYS A 155 -7.43 -0.96 0.75
C LYS A 155 -6.05 -0.50 1.26
N ILE A 156 -5.97 0.57 2.06
CA ILE A 156 -4.70 1.10 2.55
C ILE A 156 -4.11 0.14 3.59
N TRP A 157 -3.03 -0.53 3.22
CA TRP A 157 -2.25 -1.39 4.09
C TRP A 157 -1.27 -0.58 4.94
N THR A 158 -0.56 0.37 4.34
CA THR A 158 0.35 1.29 5.04
C THR A 158 0.43 2.62 4.30
N TRP A 159 0.67 3.70 5.04
CA TRP A 159 0.82 5.05 4.51
C TRP A 159 2.27 5.54 4.60
N GLY A 160 3.18 4.73 4.05
CA GLY A 160 4.63 4.96 4.12
C GLY A 160 5.25 4.58 5.48
N ILE A 161 6.53 4.92 5.63
CA ILE A 161 7.33 4.67 6.84
C ILE A 161 7.58 5.99 7.55
N ARG A 162 7.14 6.09 8.80
CA ARG A 162 7.27 7.29 9.64
C ARG A 162 8.41 7.12 10.64
N LEU A 163 9.07 8.22 10.99
CA LEU A 163 10.20 8.26 11.91
C LEU A 163 9.90 9.17 13.09
N TYR A 164 10.23 8.70 14.29
CA TYR A 164 10.17 9.47 15.52
C TYR A 164 11.56 9.57 16.15
N ALA A 165 11.87 10.68 16.80
CA ALA A 165 13.13 10.91 17.50
C ALA A 165 12.90 11.13 19.00
N SER A 166 13.74 10.55 19.85
CA SER A 166 13.70 10.74 21.31
C SER A 166 15.09 10.67 21.92
N ARG A 167 15.31 11.35 23.04
CA ARG A 167 16.53 11.20 23.85
C ARG A 167 16.33 10.34 25.09
N ASP A 168 15.09 9.98 25.41
CA ASP A 168 14.72 9.33 26.67
C ASP A 168 13.82 8.10 26.52
N PHE A 169 13.45 7.71 25.29
CA PHE A 169 12.50 6.63 24.95
C PHE A 169 11.03 6.88 25.34
N TYR A 170 10.71 8.00 25.99
CA TYR A 170 9.34 8.33 26.42
C TYR A 170 8.72 9.42 25.54
N ASN A 171 9.52 10.45 25.24
CA ASN A 171 9.09 11.67 24.57
C ASN A 171 9.56 11.65 23.13
N TRP A 172 8.64 11.36 22.22
CA TRP A 172 8.90 11.14 20.80
C TRP A 172 8.48 12.37 19.99
N GLU A 173 9.42 12.96 19.26
CA GLU A 173 9.17 13.98 18.25
C GLU A 173 8.91 13.32 16.91
N ASP A 174 7.77 13.61 16.29
CA ASP A 174 7.47 13.16 14.94
C ASP A 174 8.39 13.87 13.92
N ARG A 175 9.11 13.10 13.11
CA ARG A 175 10.02 13.59 12.07
C ARG A 175 9.45 13.37 10.67
N GLY A 176 8.18 12.97 10.58
CA GLY A 176 7.45 12.78 9.34
C GLY A 176 7.76 11.45 8.64
N LEU A 177 7.28 11.34 7.41
CA LEU A 177 7.47 10.18 6.55
C LEU A 177 8.87 10.21 5.92
N ILE A 178 9.71 9.26 6.32
CA ILE A 178 11.05 9.07 5.73
C ILE A 178 11.01 8.26 4.44
N ILE A 179 9.94 7.47 4.26
CA ILE A 179 9.58 6.85 2.99
C ILE A 179 8.10 7.14 2.76
N PRO A 180 7.74 8.14 1.95
CA PRO A 180 6.34 8.49 1.70
C PRO A 180 5.62 7.41 0.87
N PRO A 181 4.28 7.35 0.90
CA PRO A 181 3.53 6.52 -0.03
C PRO A 181 3.83 6.97 -1.47
N ASP A 182 4.11 6.01 -2.36
CA ASP A 182 4.30 6.29 -3.78
C ASP A 182 2.95 6.20 -4.49
N LEU A 183 2.38 7.36 -4.82
CA LEU A 183 1.06 7.48 -5.45
C LEU A 183 1.13 7.56 -6.98
N SER A 184 2.31 7.40 -7.58
CA SER A 184 2.52 7.56 -9.02
C SER A 184 1.88 6.43 -9.84
N SER A 185 1.85 5.22 -9.29
CA SER A 185 1.31 4.04 -9.94
C SER A 185 0.88 3.01 -8.90
N PRO A 186 -0.20 2.26 -9.13
CA PRO A 186 -0.56 1.13 -8.28
C PRO A 186 0.55 0.07 -8.16
N ASP A 187 1.43 -0.03 -9.16
CA ASP A 187 2.54 -0.99 -9.21
C ASP A 187 3.80 -0.51 -8.48
N ALA A 188 3.83 0.75 -8.02
CA ALA A 188 4.93 1.24 -7.21
C ALA A 188 5.11 0.39 -5.95
N ALA A 189 6.37 0.20 -5.54
CA ALA A 189 6.74 -0.64 -4.39
C ALA A 189 6.05 -0.17 -3.10
N PHE A 190 5.93 1.14 -2.92
CA PHE A 190 5.34 1.76 -1.73
C PHE A 190 3.95 2.35 -2.02
N PHE A 191 3.23 1.82 -3.01
CA PHE A 191 1.83 2.17 -3.20
C PHE A 191 1.01 1.74 -1.95
N PRO A 192 0.05 2.54 -1.45
CA PRO A 192 -0.60 2.29 -0.15
C PRO A 192 -1.28 0.92 0.02
N GLU A 193 -1.63 0.25 -1.09
CA GLU A 193 -2.24 -1.09 -1.09
C GLU A 193 -1.21 -2.23 -1.03
N LYS A 194 0.10 -1.94 -1.17
CA LYS A 194 1.16 -2.94 -1.08
C LYS A 194 1.35 -3.38 0.36
N HIS A 195 1.57 -4.68 0.56
CA HIS A 195 1.79 -5.27 1.88
C HIS A 195 3.25 -5.07 2.34
N ILE A 196 3.65 -3.80 2.41
CA ILE A 196 4.95 -3.39 2.91
C ILE A 196 4.94 -3.46 4.43
N ASP A 197 5.72 -4.40 4.96
CA ASP A 197 5.79 -4.72 6.37
C ASP A 197 7.24 -4.64 6.88
N ARG A 198 7.39 -4.36 8.18
CA ARG A 198 8.62 -4.54 8.96
C ARG A 198 9.83 -3.86 8.33
N PRO A 199 9.84 -2.53 8.20
CA PRO A 199 11.04 -1.82 7.79
C PRO A 199 12.18 -2.16 8.76
N HIS A 200 13.39 -2.34 8.23
CA HIS A 200 14.61 -2.52 8.99
C HIS A 200 15.70 -1.62 8.41
N ILE A 201 16.11 -0.61 9.16
CA ILE A 201 17.09 0.38 8.75
C ILE A 201 18.41 0.13 9.47
N LEU A 202 19.49 0.03 8.68
CA LEU A 202 20.86 -0.15 9.16
C LEU A 202 21.75 0.94 8.56
N ARG A 203 22.71 1.44 9.35
CA ARG A 203 23.76 2.33 8.84
C ARG A 203 24.99 1.52 8.48
N ASN A 204 25.49 1.68 7.25
CA ASN A 204 26.76 1.12 6.85
C ASN A 204 27.91 2.00 7.41
N PRO A 205 28.79 1.49 8.29
CA PRO A 205 29.83 2.30 8.91
C PRO A 205 30.95 2.70 7.94
N ILE A 206 31.11 2.00 6.81
CA ILE A 206 32.15 2.30 5.81
C ILE A 206 31.70 3.47 4.93
N THR A 207 30.46 3.43 4.45
CA THR A 207 29.94 4.46 3.53
C THR A 207 29.19 5.58 4.25
N GLY A 208 28.79 5.36 5.50
CA GLY A 208 27.90 6.24 6.26
C GLY A 208 26.43 6.18 5.84
N ARG A 209 26.10 5.44 4.76
CA ARG A 209 24.78 5.41 4.14
C ARG A 209 23.82 4.50 4.91
N TYR A 210 22.54 4.81 4.81
CA TYR A 210 21.45 4.06 5.42
C TYR A 210 20.83 3.11 4.41
N VAL A 211 20.66 1.86 4.80
CA VAL A 211 20.01 0.81 4.01
C VAL A 211 18.73 0.40 4.72
N CYS A 212 17.59 0.53 4.03
CA CYS A 212 16.30 0.08 4.50
C CYS A 212 15.89 -1.21 3.77
N TRP A 213 15.53 -2.23 4.53
CA TRP A 213 14.91 -3.46 4.04
C TRP A 213 13.44 -3.48 4.42
N CYS A 214 12.58 -3.68 3.44
CA CYS A 214 11.14 -3.82 3.66
C CYS A 214 10.64 -5.12 3.06
N LYS A 215 9.85 -5.88 3.83
CA LYS A 215 9.19 -7.08 3.33
C LYS A 215 7.96 -6.66 2.53
N ASP A 216 7.83 -7.14 1.30
CA ASP A 216 6.57 -7.12 0.54
C ASP A 216 5.94 -8.50 0.65
N SER A 217 4.82 -8.61 1.37
CA SER A 217 4.09 -9.86 1.55
C SER A 217 2.93 -10.05 0.56
N GLY A 218 2.95 -9.30 -0.55
CA GLY A 218 2.05 -9.52 -1.69
C GLY A 218 2.29 -10.85 -2.42
N THR A 219 1.57 -11.07 -3.51
CA THR A 219 1.59 -12.33 -4.27
C THR A 219 2.98 -12.76 -4.72
N ASP A 220 3.81 -11.81 -5.17
CA ASP A 220 5.18 -12.09 -5.64
C ASP A 220 6.23 -12.12 -4.52
N ALA A 221 5.81 -11.95 -3.27
CA ALA A 221 6.58 -11.94 -2.02
C ALA A 221 8.08 -11.67 -2.18
N CYS A 222 8.52 -10.44 -1.91
CA CYS A 222 9.91 -10.03 -2.10
C CYS A 222 10.41 -9.10 -0.98
N PHE A 223 11.66 -8.63 -1.12
CA PHE A 223 12.19 -7.55 -0.30
C PHE A 223 12.53 -6.36 -1.17
N HIS A 224 12.08 -5.18 -0.75
CA HIS A 224 12.53 -3.91 -1.31
C HIS A 224 13.72 -3.42 -0.50
N VAL A 225 14.78 -2.99 -1.19
CA VAL A 225 15.99 -2.46 -0.58
C VAL A 225 16.18 -1.02 -1.06
N LEU A 226 16.20 -0.08 -0.13
CA LEU A 226 16.42 1.34 -0.39
C LEU A 226 17.73 1.77 0.25
N GLU A 227 18.42 2.72 -0.38
CA GLU A 227 19.65 3.29 0.15
C GLU A 227 19.62 4.82 0.06
N VAL A 228 19.98 5.50 1.14
CA VAL A 228 20.03 6.97 1.24
C VAL A 228 21.27 7.43 2.01
N GLU A 229 21.69 8.68 1.79
CA GLU A 229 22.87 9.26 2.47
C GLU A 229 22.54 9.83 3.85
N SER A 230 21.27 10.22 4.07
CA SER A 230 20.75 10.79 5.30
C SER A 230 19.39 10.17 5.63
N LEU A 231 19.06 10.02 6.92
CA LEU A 231 17.71 9.66 7.36
C LEU A 231 16.70 10.79 7.15
N PHE A 232 17.19 12.02 7.07
CA PHE A 232 16.40 13.23 6.87
C PHE A 232 16.88 13.87 5.57
N GLY A 233 16.15 13.66 4.48
CA GLY A 233 16.26 14.39 3.20
C GLY A 233 17.67 14.61 2.66
#